data_AF-A0A950NJJ1-F1
#
_entry.id   AF-A0A950NJJ1-F1
#
_cell.length_a   1.000
_cell.length_b   1.000
_cell.length_c   1.000
_cell.angle_alpha   90.00
_cell.angle_beta   90.00
_cell.angle_gamma   90.00
#
_symmetry.space_group_name_H-M   'P 1'
#
loop_
_entity.id
_entity.type
_entity.pdbx_description
1 polymer ?
#
loop_
_entity_poly.entity_id
_entity_poly.type
_entity_poly.pdbx_seq_one_letter_code
_entity_poly.pdbx_strand_id
1 'polypeptide(L)'
;MSRRARLALFALAGGGLAAVLVIGFTGLPDFGAYHGVYGRIIDGIGVTLRHGTDLITLLNFDVRAFDTLGEEFILFASVLGIVLILRQLRGERQEPHKEEAEEHSFARASAALRTLALGLVPAIV
;
A
#
# COMPACT_ATOMS: atom_id res chain seq x y z
N MET A 1 28.26 1.05 10.20
CA MET A 1 27.39 1.46 11.33
C MET A 1 27.17 0.29 12.28
N SER A 2 27.25 0.51 13.61
CA SER A 2 27.02 -0.55 14.58
C SER A 2 25.52 -0.89 14.69
N ARG A 3 25.20 -2.12 15.12
CA ARG A 3 23.80 -2.57 15.35
C ARG A 3 23.06 -1.61 16.29
N ARG A 4 23.75 -1.10 17.31
CA ARG A 4 23.20 -0.15 18.29
C ARG A 4 22.83 1.19 17.64
N ALA A 5 23.71 1.73 16.79
CA ALA A 5 23.44 2.98 16.07
C ALA A 5 22.23 2.84 15.13
N ARG A 6 22.11 1.72 14.40
CA ARG A 6 20.95 1.47 13.53
C ARG A 6 19.63 1.33 14.30
N LEU A 7 19.65 0.66 15.46
CA LEU A 7 18.47 0.55 16.32
C LEU A 7 18.09 1.89 16.95
N ALA A 8 19.07 2.68 17.39
CA ALA A 8 18.82 4.03 17.91
C ALA A 8 18.20 4.94 16.84
N LEU A 9 18.74 4.91 15.62
CA LEU A 9 18.18 5.66 14.49
C LEU A 9 16.74 5.22 14.17
N PHE A 10 16.49 3.90 14.11
CA PHE A 10 15.15 3.37 13.88
C PHE A 10 14.17 3.78 15.00
N ALA A 11 14.57 3.70 16.26
CA ALA A 11 13.74 4.08 17.39
C ALA A 11 13.43 5.58 17.40
N LEU A 12 14.41 6.43 17.09
CA LEU A 12 14.22 7.88 16.97
C LEU A 12 13.29 8.23 15.81
N ALA A 13 13.51 7.65 14.62
CA ALA A 13 12.68 7.91 13.45
C ALA A 13 11.24 7.38 13.63
N GLY A 14 11.10 6.15 14.14
CA GLY A 14 9.81 5.54 14.41
C GLY A 14 9.04 6.28 15.52
N GLY A 15 9.73 6.67 16.60
CA GLY A 15 9.16 7.48 17.67
C GLY A 15 8.72 8.86 17.18
N GLY A 16 9.52 9.51 16.33
CA GLY A 16 9.17 10.77 15.69
C GLY A 16 7.92 10.64 14.80
N LEU A 17 7.85 9.62 13.95
CA LEU A 17 6.68 9.35 13.11
C LEU A 17 5.43 9.08 13.97
N ALA A 18 5.55 8.27 15.02
CA ALA A 18 4.46 7.97 15.94
C ALA A 18 3.96 9.24 16.64
N ALA A 19 4.87 10.10 17.11
CA ALA A 19 4.51 11.37 17.73
C ALA A 19 3.73 12.27 16.76
N VAL A 20 4.19 12.42 15.50
CA VAL A 20 3.48 13.19 14.47
C VAL A 20 2.08 12.63 14.22
N LEU A 21 1.94 11.31 14.11
CA LEU A 21 0.64 10.67 13.89
C LEU A 21 -0.30 10.89 15.08
N VAL A 22 0.16 10.68 16.32
CA VAL A 22 -0.66 10.86 17.53
C VAL A 22 -1.10 12.32 17.67
N ILE A 23 -0.19 13.27 17.46
CA ILE A 23 -0.52 14.71 17.48
C ILE A 23 -1.53 15.03 16.37
N GLY A 24 -1.34 14.51 15.16
CA GLY A 24 -2.29 14.70 14.06
C GLY A 24 -3.68 14.14 14.37
N PHE A 25 -3.75 12.93 14.93
CA PHE A 25 -5.03 12.30 15.28
C PHE A 25 -5.76 13.02 16.42
N THR A 26 -5.04 13.57 17.39
CA THR A 26 -5.63 14.39 18.46
C THR A 26 -6.16 15.75 17.98
N GLY A 27 -5.72 16.21 16.80
CA GLY A 27 -6.23 17.42 16.16
C GLY A 27 -7.42 17.18 15.22
N LEU A 28 -7.94 15.96 15.10
CA LEU A 28 -9.07 15.68 14.23
C LEU A 28 -10.38 16.25 14.82
N PRO A 29 -11.32 16.67 13.96
CA PRO A 29 -12.65 17.07 14.40
C PRO A 29 -13.38 15.94 15.14
N ASP A 30 -14.29 16.32 16.05
CA ASP A 30 -15.17 15.38 16.72
C ASP A 30 -16.03 14.58 15.71
N PHE A 31 -16.45 13.40 16.14
CA PHE A 31 -17.33 12.56 15.33
C PHE A 31 -18.61 13.31 14.93
N GLY A 32 -18.96 13.24 13.65
CA GLY A 32 -20.12 13.94 13.08
C GLY A 32 -19.81 15.35 12.55
N ALA A 33 -18.62 15.89 12.78
CA ALA A 33 -18.21 17.19 12.23
C ALA A 33 -17.91 17.08 10.72
N TYR A 34 -18.91 17.39 9.90
CA TYR A 34 -18.82 17.30 8.44
C TYR A 34 -18.21 18.57 7.80
N HIS A 35 -17.01 18.43 7.24
CA HIS A 35 -16.28 19.52 6.58
C HIS A 35 -16.31 19.45 5.04
N GLY A 36 -17.05 18.50 4.46
CA GLY A 36 -16.97 18.15 3.04
C GLY A 36 -17.76 19.08 2.11
N VAL A 37 -17.21 20.25 1.75
CA VAL A 37 -17.77 21.05 0.62
C VAL A 37 -17.88 20.19 -0.63
N TYR A 38 -16.86 19.36 -0.87
CA TYR A 38 -16.81 18.44 -2.00
C TYR A 38 -17.99 17.46 -2.01
N GLY A 39 -18.31 16.83 -0.88
CA GLY A 39 -19.42 15.86 -0.83
C GLY A 39 -20.78 16.52 -1.04
N ARG A 40 -21.01 17.76 -0.57
CA ARG A 40 -22.24 18.51 -0.89
C ARG A 40 -22.39 18.80 -2.37
N ILE A 41 -21.29 19.12 -3.05
CA ILE A 41 -21.32 19.37 -4.50
C ILE A 41 -21.69 18.08 -5.23
N ILE A 42 -21.04 16.96 -4.89
CA ILE A 42 -21.30 15.67 -5.51
C ILE A 42 -22.75 15.21 -5.28
N ASP A 43 -23.26 15.37 -4.06
CA ASP A 43 -24.66 15.06 -3.73
C ASP A 43 -25.64 15.90 -4.57
N GLY A 44 -25.37 17.20 -4.75
CA GLY A 44 -26.21 18.08 -5.55
C GLY A 44 -26.23 17.77 -7.05
N ILE A 45 -25.12 17.28 -7.61
CA ILE A 45 -24.99 17.01 -9.05
C ILE A 45 -25.24 15.55 -9.44
N GLY A 46 -25.21 14.62 -8.48
CA GLY A 46 -25.18 13.18 -8.72
C GLY A 46 -26.36 12.71 -9.56
N VAL A 47 -27.58 12.98 -9.08
CA VAL A 47 -28.82 12.60 -9.79
C VAL A 47 -29.14 13.57 -10.94
N THR A 48 -28.94 14.87 -10.73
CA THR A 48 -29.44 15.92 -11.62
C THR A 48 -28.61 16.11 -12.89
N LEU A 49 -27.29 16.06 -12.77
CA LEU A 49 -26.37 16.31 -13.89
C LEU A 49 -25.69 15.03 -14.36
N ARG A 50 -25.38 14.13 -13.43
CA ARG A 50 -24.59 12.93 -13.72
C ARG A 50 -25.42 11.64 -13.75
N HIS A 51 -26.72 11.73 -13.48
CA HIS A 51 -27.70 10.65 -13.58
C HIS A 51 -27.32 9.36 -12.82
N GLY A 52 -26.53 9.47 -11.75
CA GLY A 52 -26.12 8.35 -10.91
C GLY A 52 -26.70 8.46 -9.51
N THR A 53 -27.38 7.40 -9.07
CA THR A 53 -27.93 7.29 -7.72
C THR A 53 -26.92 6.74 -6.72
N ASP A 54 -25.90 6.04 -7.20
CA ASP A 54 -24.74 5.62 -6.40
C ASP A 54 -23.61 6.64 -6.54
N LEU A 55 -23.51 7.53 -5.55
CA LEU A 55 -22.52 8.60 -5.55
C LEU A 55 -21.08 8.09 -5.42
N ILE A 56 -20.85 6.93 -4.82
CA ILE A 56 -19.50 6.39 -4.66
C ILE A 56 -18.98 5.89 -6.01
N THR A 57 -19.80 5.09 -6.71
CA THR A 57 -19.47 4.63 -8.07
C THR A 57 -19.33 5.81 -9.02
N LEU A 58 -20.23 6.80 -8.94
CA LEU A 58 -20.13 8.03 -9.73
C LEU A 58 -18.81 8.77 -9.51
N LEU A 59 -18.39 8.88 -8.26
CA LEU A 59 -17.17 9.60 -7.91
C LEU A 59 -15.93 8.87 -8.46
N ASN A 60 -15.87 7.54 -8.35
CA ASN A 60 -14.73 6.75 -8.82
C ASN A 60 -14.69 6.59 -10.34
N PHE A 61 -15.83 6.50 -11.02
CA PHE A 61 -15.88 6.19 -12.46
C PHE A 61 -16.24 7.36 -13.38
N ASP A 62 -16.72 8.49 -12.84
CA ASP A 62 -16.97 9.73 -13.61
C ASP A 62 -16.03 10.86 -13.15
N VAL A 63 -16.16 11.33 -11.90
CA VAL A 63 -15.46 12.55 -11.46
C VAL A 63 -13.95 12.32 -11.25
N ARG A 64 -13.58 11.18 -10.66
CA ARG A 64 -12.18 10.77 -10.39
C ARG A 64 -11.80 9.53 -11.19
N ALA A 65 -12.38 9.38 -12.39
CA ALA A 65 -12.14 8.25 -13.28
C ALA A 65 -10.64 8.01 -13.56
N PHE A 66 -9.83 9.08 -13.56
CA PHE A 66 -8.40 8.98 -13.82
C PHE A 66 -7.63 8.28 -12.68
N ASP A 67 -8.05 8.48 -11.42
CA ASP A 67 -7.44 7.79 -10.28
C ASP A 67 -7.72 6.29 -10.36
N THR A 68 -8.97 5.90 -10.66
CA THR A 68 -9.37 4.51 -10.90
C THR A 68 -8.64 3.88 -12.09
N LEU A 69 -8.46 4.62 -13.20
CA LEU A 69 -7.65 4.15 -14.33
C LEU A 69 -6.21 3.88 -13.89
N GLY A 70 -5.63 4.76 -13.06
CA GLY A 70 -4.30 4.58 -12.48
C GLY A 70 -4.21 3.33 -11.60
N GLU A 71 -5.20 3.08 -10.75
CA GLU A 71 -5.29 1.87 -9.92
C GLU A 71 -5.29 0.59 -10.79
N GLU A 72 -6.14 0.55 -11.81
CA GLU A 72 -6.19 -0.57 -12.76
C GLU A 72 -4.88 -0.73 -13.53
N PHE A 73 -4.19 0.38 -13.86
CA PHE A 73 -2.89 0.33 -14.51
C PHE A 73 -1.79 -0.22 -13.58
N ILE A 74 -1.81 0.14 -12.29
CA ILE A 74 -0.90 -0.41 -11.29
C ILE A 74 -1.11 -1.92 -11.17
N LEU A 75 -2.38 -2.37 -11.09
CA LEU A 75 -2.71 -3.78 -11.01
C LEU A 75 -2.26 -4.52 -12.28
N PHE A 76 -2.57 -3.98 -13.46
CA PHE A 76 -2.15 -4.53 -14.74
C PHE A 76 -0.62 -4.64 -14.84
N ALA A 77 0.11 -3.57 -14.53
CA ALA A 77 1.57 -3.56 -14.58
C ALA A 77 2.18 -4.55 -13.58
N SER A 78 1.59 -4.68 -12.39
CA SER A 78 2.01 -5.65 -11.37
C SER A 78 1.85 -7.09 -11.86
N VAL A 79 0.68 -7.43 -12.42
CA VAL A 79 0.42 -8.76 -12.98
C VAL A 79 1.33 -9.05 -14.18
N LEU A 80 1.49 -8.08 -15.08
CA LEU A 80 2.39 -8.19 -16.23
C LEU A 80 3.83 -8.42 -15.78
N GLY A 81 4.31 -7.67 -14.78
CA GLY A 81 5.64 -7.85 -14.19
C GLY A 81 5.84 -9.26 -13.64
N ILE A 82 4.87 -9.78 -12.89
CA ILE A 82 4.91 -11.17 -12.37
C ILE A 82 4.98 -12.18 -13.52
N VAL A 83 4.14 -12.03 -14.56
CA VAL A 83 4.13 -12.93 -15.71
C VAL A 83 5.47 -12.91 -16.46
N LEU A 84 6.08 -11.73 -16.64
CA LEU A 84 7.38 -11.60 -17.29
C LEU A 84 8.49 -12.27 -16.48
N ILE A 85 8.53 -12.06 -15.17
CA ILE A 85 9.50 -12.70 -14.26
C ILE A 85 9.33 -14.23 -14.29
N LEU A 86 8.10 -14.73 -14.15
CA LEU A 86 7.83 -16.18 -14.15
C LEU A 86 8.13 -16.82 -15.51
N ARG A 87 7.91 -16.10 -16.61
CA ARG A 87 8.25 -16.56 -17.96
C ARG A 87 9.76 -16.73 -18.13
N GLN A 88 10.55 -15.77 -17.66
CA GLN A 88 12.02 -15.84 -17.70
C GLN A 88 12.53 -17.04 -16.90
N LEU A 89 12.05 -17.22 -15.65
CA LEU A 89 12.43 -18.35 -14.79
C LEU A 89 12.05 -19.72 -15.35
N ARG A 90 10.99 -19.80 -16.17
CA ARG A 90 10.61 -21.05 -16.85
C ARG A 90 11.59 -21.44 -17.97
N GLY A 91 12.24 -20.46 -18.61
CA GLY A 91 13.30 -20.71 -19.60
C GLY A 91 14.61 -21.17 -18.96
N GLU A 92 14.89 -20.75 -17.73
CA GLU A 92 16.12 -21.12 -16.99
C GLU A 92 16.07 -22.54 -16.41
N ARG A 93 14.87 -23.05 -16.06
CA ARG A 93 14.67 -24.40 -15.48
C ARG A 93 14.90 -25.59 -16.42
N GLN A 94 15.28 -25.38 -17.68
CA GLN A 94 15.50 -26.46 -18.64
C GLN A 94 16.95 -26.96 -18.70
N GLU A 95 17.89 -26.31 -18.01
CA GLU A 95 19.21 -26.86 -17.71
C GLU A 95 19.17 -27.48 -16.29
N PRO A 96 19.55 -28.75 -16.09
CA PRO A 96 19.57 -29.36 -14.76
C PRO A 96 20.79 -28.87 -13.98
N HIS A 97 20.79 -27.61 -13.54
CA HIS A 97 21.83 -27.07 -12.67
C HIS A 97 21.66 -27.61 -11.25
N LYS A 98 22.50 -28.58 -10.88
CA LYS A 98 22.59 -29.20 -9.55
C LYS A 98 23.22 -28.29 -8.47
N GLU A 99 23.50 -27.03 -8.76
CA GLU A 99 24.30 -26.14 -7.89
C GLU A 99 23.51 -24.98 -7.26
N GLU A 100 22.29 -24.68 -7.70
CA GLU A 100 21.56 -23.47 -7.28
C GLU A 100 20.77 -23.61 -5.96
N ALA A 101 20.80 -24.79 -5.32
CA ALA A 101 20.09 -25.01 -4.05
C ALA A 101 20.76 -24.33 -2.84
N GLU A 102 22.02 -23.90 -2.94
CA GLU A 102 22.71 -23.20 -1.84
C GLU A 102 22.57 -21.67 -1.90
N GLU A 103 22.30 -21.08 -3.07
CA GLU A 103 22.35 -19.61 -3.23
C GLU A 103 21.01 -18.91 -2.95
N HIS A 104 19.89 -19.64 -2.99
CA HIS A 104 18.57 -19.14 -2.61
C HIS A 104 18.23 -19.35 -1.12
N SER A 105 19.22 -19.21 -0.23
CA SER A 105 18.94 -18.82 1.15
C SER A 105 18.40 -17.39 1.11
N PHE A 106 17.07 -17.24 1.03
CA PHE A 106 16.32 -15.99 1.21
C PHE A 106 17.13 -15.02 2.09
N ALA A 107 17.73 -14.00 1.48
CA ALA A 107 18.70 -13.13 2.13
C ALA A 107 18.14 -12.69 3.47
N ARG A 108 18.72 -13.23 4.55
CA ARG A 108 18.28 -13.19 5.95
C ARG A 108 17.49 -11.91 6.22
N ALA A 109 16.14 -12.00 6.18
CA ALA A 109 15.27 -10.85 6.42
C ALA A 109 15.78 -10.09 7.64
N SER A 110 16.01 -8.78 7.48
CA SER A 110 16.62 -7.99 8.54
C SER A 110 15.84 -8.19 9.84
N ALA A 111 16.52 -8.23 10.99
CA ALA A 111 15.85 -8.45 12.27
C ALA A 111 14.69 -7.45 12.49
N ALA A 112 14.81 -6.23 11.93
CA ALA A 112 13.76 -5.22 11.94
C ALA A 112 12.53 -5.63 11.12
N LEU A 113 12.73 -6.21 9.94
CA LEU A 113 11.63 -6.71 9.10
C LEU A 113 10.91 -7.88 9.79
N ARG A 114 11.65 -8.77 10.46
CA ARG A 114 11.08 -9.88 11.23
C ARG A 114 10.27 -9.41 12.43
N THR A 115 10.76 -8.44 13.19
CA THR A 115 10.03 -7.87 14.33
C THR A 115 8.77 -7.13 13.90
N LEU A 116 8.85 -6.40 12.78
CA LEU A 116 7.73 -5.66 12.23
C LEU A 116 6.66 -6.62 11.68
N ALA A 117 7.08 -7.67 10.97
CA ALA A 117 6.19 -8.74 10.52
C ALA A 117 5.51 -9.48 11.69
N LEU A 118 6.24 -9.79 12.77
CA LEU A 118 5.65 -10.41 13.97
C LEU A 118 4.59 -9.54 14.65
N GLY A 119 4.72 -8.21 14.57
CA GLY A 119 3.69 -7.29 15.09
C GLY A 119 2.50 -7.11 14.16
N LEU A 120 2.71 -7.18 12.84
CA LEU A 120 1.66 -6.96 11.83
C LEU A 120 0.87 -8.21 11.48
N VAL A 121 1.48 -9.40 11.48
CA VAL A 121 0.78 -10.67 11.17
C VAL A 121 -0.43 -10.92 12.08
N PRO A 122 -0.36 -10.71 13.41
CA PRO A 122 -1.53 -10.84 14.28
C PRO A 122 -2.61 -9.78 14.07
N ALA A 123 -2.30 -8.67 13.37
CA ALA A 123 -3.27 -7.60 13.08
C ALA A 123 -4.00 -7.82 11.75
N ILE A 124 -3.56 -8.79 10.95
CA ILE A 124 -4.10 -9.11 9.61
C ILE A 124 -4.96 -10.39 9.63
N VAL A 125 -4.88 -11.20 10.70
CA VAL A 125 -5.65 -12.43 10.93
C VAL A 125 -6.70 -12.18 12.00
#